data_AF-A0A963WG19-F1
#
_entry.id   AF-A0A963WG19-F1
#
_cell.length_a   1.000
_cell.length_b   1.000
_cell.length_c   1.000
_cell.angle_alpha   90.00
_cell.angle_beta   90.00
_cell.angle_gamma   90.00
#
_symmetry.space_group_name_H-M   'P 1'
#
loop_
_entity.id
_entity.type
_entity.pdbx_description
1 polymer ?
#
loop_
_entity_poly.entity_id
_entity_poly.type
_entity_poly.pdbx_seq_one_letter_code
_entity_poly.pdbx_strand_id
1 'polypeptide(L)' 'MRQPPSPCISVCRIDRATGWCEGCLRTLSEIADWPMLTAREKSAVLLRLEERRAQR' A
#
# COMPACT_ATOMS: atom_id res chain seq x y z
N MET A 1 -18.83 2.27 -9.63
CA MET A 1 -17.97 1.44 -8.76
C MET A 1 -16.86 2.33 -8.21
N ARG A 2 -16.90 2.70 -6.92
CA ARG A 2 -15.93 3.64 -6.33
C ARG A 2 -14.79 2.83 -5.72
N GLN A 3 -13.73 2.60 -6.48
CA GLN A 3 -12.51 2.01 -5.92
C GLN A 3 -11.78 3.07 -5.09
N PRO A 4 -11.19 2.72 -3.94
CA PRO A 4 -10.43 3.67 -3.16
C PRO A 4 -9.17 4.11 -3.93
N PRO A 5 -8.75 5.38 -3.76
CA PRO A 5 -7.61 5.92 -4.48
C PRO A 5 -6.33 5.16 -4.13
N SER A 6 -5.43 5.03 -5.11
CA SER A 6 -4.11 4.45 -4.86
C SER A 6 -3.31 5.38 -3.94
N PRO A 7 -2.68 4.87 -2.87
CA PRO A 7 -1.83 5.66 -1.99
C PRO A 7 -0.42 5.89 -2.59
N CYS A 8 -0.23 5.57 -3.87
CA CYS A 8 1.03 5.69 -4.56
C CYS A 8 1.35 7.17 -4.85
N ILE A 9 2.53 7.62 -4.43
CA ILE A 9 3.05 8.97 -4.70
C ILE A 9 4.07 8.99 -5.84
N SER A 10 4.03 7.98 -6.72
CA SER A 10 5.00 7.78 -7.82
C SER A 10 6.45 7.57 -7.35
N VAL A 11 6.62 7.15 -6.09
CA VAL A 11 7.89 6.69 -5.53
C VAL A 11 7.85 5.17 -5.45
N CYS A 12 8.72 4.50 -6.19
CA CYS A 12 8.88 3.05 -6.16
C CYS A 12 10.25 2.70 -5.60
N ARG A 13 10.47 2.98 -4.31
CA ARG A 13 11.66 2.54 -3.58
C ARG A 13 11.22 1.68 -2.40
N ILE A 14 11.71 0.45 -2.36
CA ILE A 14 11.47 -0.48 -1.26
C ILE A 14 12.62 -0.36 -0.26
N ASP A 15 12.27 -0.04 0.97
CA ASP A 15 13.16 -0.13 2.11
C ASP A 15 13.50 -1.61 2.34
N ARG A 16 14.80 -1.96 2.32
CA ARG A 16 15.25 -3.35 2.49
C ARG A 16 15.20 -3.84 3.94
N ALA A 17 15.17 -2.94 4.92
CA ALA A 17 15.07 -3.29 6.33
C ALA A 17 13.63 -3.65 6.72
N THR A 18 12.63 -2.93 6.20
CA THR A 18 11.21 -3.18 6.51
C THR A 18 10.48 -3.98 5.42
N GLY A 19 10.97 -3.95 4.18
CA GLY A 19 10.27 -4.51 3.02
C GLY A 19 9.10 -3.66 2.52
N TRP A 20 9.01 -2.40 2.96
CA TRP A 20 7.93 -1.48 2.60
C TRP A 20 8.39 -0.43 1.60
N CYS A 21 7.48 0.06 0.78
CA CYS A 21 7.73 1.20 -0.09
C CYS A 21 7.93 2.47 0.74
N GLU A 22 9.04 3.19 0.57
CA GLU A 22 9.33 4.42 1.29
C GLU A 22 8.25 5.50 1.09
N GLY A 23 7.55 5.47 -0.06
CA GLY A 23 6.49 6.44 -0.37
C GLY A 23 5.11 6.03 0.13
N CYS A 24 4.64 4.86 -0.26
CA CYS A 24 3.27 4.41 0.03
C CYS A 24 3.17 3.38 1.15
N LEU A 25 4.30 2.89 1.69
CA LEU A 25 4.42 1.91 2.77
C LEU A 25 3.81 0.54 2.47
N ARG A 26 3.53 0.28 1.19
CA ARG A 26 3.06 -1.01 0.70
C ARG A 26 4.22 -1.96 0.47
N THR A 27 3.98 -3.24 0.64
CA THR A 27 4.93 -4.27 0.20
C THR A 27 4.86 -4.46 -1.32
N LEU A 28 5.88 -5.10 -1.90
CA LEU A 28 5.88 -5.46 -3.32
C LEU A 28 4.68 -6.35 -3.69
N SER A 29 4.33 -7.32 -2.83
CA SER A 29 3.15 -8.18 -3.02
C SER A 29 1.86 -7.36 -3.08
N GLU A 30 1.67 -6.44 -2.13
CA GLU A 30 0.48 -5.58 -2.11
C GLU A 30 0.39 -4.65 -3.33
N ILE A 31 1.52 -4.27 -3.93
CA ILE A 31 1.57 -3.48 -5.17
C ILE A 31 1.18 -4.37 -6.37
N ALA A 32 1.73 -5.58 -6.45
CA ALA A 32 1.43 -6.54 -7.51
C ALA A 32 -0.04 -7.00 -7.50
N ASP A 33 -0.59 -7.22 -6.30
CA ASP A 33 -1.97 -7.69 -6.13
C ASP A 33 -3.01 -6.57 -6.27
N TRP A 34 -2.61 -5.30 -6.10
CA TRP A 34 -3.53 -4.15 -6.10
C TRP A 34 -4.54 -4.10 -7.26
N PRO A 35 -4.17 -4.31 -8.54
CA PRO A 35 -5.15 -4.33 -9.63
C PRO A 35 -6.19 -5.46 -9.51
N MET A 36 -5.83 -6.57 -8.85
CA MET A 36 -6.71 -7.73 -8.65
C MET A 36 -7.62 -7.60 -7.42
N LEU A 37 -7.25 -6.75 -6.46
CA LEU A 37 -8.03 -6.56 -5.23
C LEU A 37 -9.39 -5.87 -5.48
N THR A 38 -10.41 -6.33 -4.77
CA THR A 38 -11.72 -5.67 -4.69
C THR A 38 -11.66 -4.37 -3.89
N ALA A 39 -12.65 -3.48 -4.04
CA ALA A 39 -12.70 -2.22 -3.30
C ALA A 39 -12.60 -2.43 -1.77
N ARG A 40 -13.19 -3.51 -1.24
CA ARG A 40 -13.13 -3.85 0.19
C ARG A 40 -11.72 -4.25 0.62
N GLU A 41 -11.06 -5.08 -0.16
CA GLU A 41 -9.67 -5.49 0.12
C GLU A 41 -8.71 -4.31 -0.02
N LYS A 42 -8.93 -3.44 -1.01
CA LYS A 42 -8.15 -2.22 -1.17
C LYS A 42 -8.27 -1.31 0.06
N SER A 43 -9.48 -1.13 0.60
CA SER A 43 -9.68 -0.37 1.84
C SER A 43 -9.00 -1.03 3.04
N ALA A 44 -9.04 -2.36 3.15
CA ALA A 44 -8.33 -3.07 4.21
C ALA A 44 -6.81 -2.89 4.12
N VAL A 45 -6.25 -2.85 2.91
CA VAL A 45 -4.83 -2.53 2.72
C VAL A 45 -4.55 -1.09 3.16
N LEU A 46 -5.38 -0.12 2.77
CA LEU A 46 -5.20 1.28 3.18
C LEU A 46 -5.19 1.45 4.71
N LEU A 47 -6.10 0.79 5.43
CA LEU A 47 -6.11 0.80 6.89
C LEU A 47 -4.80 0.26 7.48
N ARG A 48 -4.28 -0.86 6.95
CA ARG A 48 -2.97 -1.40 7.36
C ARG A 48 -1.82 -0.42 7.08
N LEU A 49 -1.90 0.34 5.98
CA LEU A 49 -0.89 1.35 5.68
C LEU A 49 -0.93 2.51 6.67
N GLU A 50 -2.11 2.91 7.14
CA GLU A 50 -2.25 3.92 8.19
C GLU A 50 -1.63 3.43 9.50
N GLU A 51 -1.83 2.16 9.87
CA GLU A 51 -1.15 1.55 11.02
C GLU A 51 0.37 1.54 10.85
N ARG A 52 0.88 1.18 9.67
CA ARG A 52 2.33 1.24 9.37
C ARG A 52 2.88 2.66 9.41
N ARG A 53 2.09 3.66 8.99
CA ARG A 53 2.48 5.09 9.11
C ARG A 53 2.63 5.52 10.56
N ALA A 54 1.81 5.00 11.47
CA ALA A 54 1.92 5.29 12.90
C ALA A 54 3.14 4.62 13.56
N GLN A 55 3.69 3.57 12.95
CA GLN A 55 4.88 2.84 13.44
C GLN A 55 6.22 3.40 12.91
N ARG A 56 6.17 4.33 11.95
CA ARG A 56 7.34 4.97 11.33
C ARG A 56 7.61 6.34 11.93
#